data_AF-A0A2K9YDU0-F1
#
_entry.id   AF-A0A2K9YDU0-F1
#
_cell.length_a   1.000
_cell.length_b   1.000
_cell.length_c   1.000
_cell.angle_alpha   90.00
_cell.angle_beta   90.00
_cell.angle_gamma   90.00
#
_symmetry.space_group_name_H-M   'P 1'
#
loop_
_entity.id
_entity.type
_entity.pdbx_description
1 polymer ?
#
loop_
_entity_poly.entity_id
_entity_poly.type
_entity_poly.pdbx_seq_one_letter_code
_entity_poly.pdbx_strand_id
1 'polypeptide(L)'
;MTTNDSRRFLLEEALHKANDAVFFDHHQHYEDAIIKYGDSCALLGQVMRTHLEEDDKRKIEAVRTTYVRRIYELQDYVTPNMHKL
;
A
#
# COMPACT_ATOMS: atom_id res chain seq x y z
N MET A 1 -10.68 10.57 20.56
CA MET A 1 -10.51 9.39 19.68
C MET A 1 -9.85 8.30 20.49
N THR A 2 -10.47 7.12 20.59
CA THR A 2 -9.80 5.96 21.20
C THR A 2 -8.79 5.39 20.22
N THR A 3 -7.80 4.63 20.70
CA THR A 3 -6.80 3.96 19.83
C THR A 3 -7.43 3.04 18.79
N ASN A 4 -8.62 2.50 19.08
CA ASN A 4 -9.37 1.64 18.17
C ASN A 4 -10.03 2.43 17.01
N ASP A 5 -10.59 3.62 17.31
CA ASP A 5 -11.17 4.49 16.28
C ASP A 5 -10.12 4.97 15.28
N SER A 6 -8.94 5.35 15.77
CA SER A 6 -7.82 5.75 14.92
C SER A 6 -7.32 4.58 14.06
N ARG A 7 -7.26 3.37 14.61
CA ARG A 7 -6.86 2.17 13.87
C ARG A 7 -7.83 1.84 12.74
N ARG A 8 -9.14 1.87 13.04
CA ARG A 8 -10.18 1.61 12.03
C ARG A 8 -10.10 2.63 10.90
N PHE A 9 -9.98 3.91 11.24
CA PHE A 9 -9.81 4.99 10.26
C PHE A 9 -8.58 4.78 9.37
N LEU A 10 -7.42 4.46 9.94
CA LEU A 10 -6.20 4.21 9.18
C LEU A 10 -6.36 3.01 8.22
N LEU A 11 -7.06 1.96 8.65
CA LEU A 11 -7.33 0.79 7.81
C LEU A 11 -8.31 1.11 6.69
N GLU A 12 -9.40 1.82 6.98
CA GLU A 12 -10.37 2.29 5.98
C GLU A 12 -9.69 3.17 4.91
N GLU A 13 -8.84 4.10 5.34
CA GLU A 13 -8.09 4.97 4.43
C GLU A 13 -7.07 4.17 3.60
N ALA A 14 -6.36 3.20 4.19
CA ALA A 14 -5.41 2.36 3.47
C ALA A 14 -6.08 1.54 2.35
N LEU A 15 -7.28 1.00 2.65
CA LEU A 15 -8.09 0.26 1.68
C LEU A 15 -8.61 1.18 0.58
N HIS A 16 -9.04 2.40 0.91
CA HIS A 16 -9.46 3.36 -0.09
C HIS A 16 -8.31 3.71 -1.06
N LYS A 17 -7.11 3.99 -0.54
CA LYS A 17 -5.91 4.21 -1.38
C LYS A 17 -5.55 3.01 -2.23
N ALA A 18 -5.68 1.80 -1.71
CA ALA A 18 -5.42 0.58 -2.48
C ALA A 18 -6.42 0.40 -3.63
N ASN A 19 -7.70 0.70 -3.40
CA ASN A 19 -8.72 0.65 -4.45
C ASN A 19 -8.45 1.68 -5.56
N ASP A 20 -8.06 2.90 -5.20
CA ASP A 20 -7.62 3.91 -6.17
C ASP A 20 -6.39 3.42 -6.95
N ALA A 21 -5.40 2.83 -6.26
CA ALA A 21 -4.19 2.31 -6.88
C ALA A 21 -4.51 1.24 -7.94
N VAL A 22 -5.38 0.29 -7.61
CA VAL A 22 -5.84 -0.76 -8.55
C VAL A 22 -6.57 -0.14 -9.74
N PHE A 23 -7.39 0.90 -9.51
CA PHE A 23 -8.03 1.63 -10.60
C PHE A 23 -6.99 2.24 -11.54
N PHE A 24 -6.01 3.00 -11.03
CA PHE A 24 -4.98 3.62 -11.88
C PHE A 24 -4.08 2.58 -12.57
N ASP A 25 -3.71 1.50 -11.89
CA ASP A 25 -2.91 0.40 -12.42
C ASP A 25 -3.60 -0.24 -13.64
N HIS A 26 -4.90 -0.55 -13.51
CA HIS A 26 -5.71 -1.09 -14.62
C HIS A 26 -5.82 -0.15 -15.82
N HIS A 27 -5.77 1.17 -15.59
CA HIS A 27 -5.82 2.19 -16.64
C HIS A 27 -4.42 2.60 -17.12
N GLN A 28 -3.36 1.90 -16.70
CA GLN A 28 -1.96 2.17 -17.05
C GLN A 28 -1.46 3.56 -16.61
N HIS A 29 -2.14 4.20 -15.67
CA HIS A 29 -1.69 5.44 -15.04
C HIS A 29 -0.66 5.09 -13.94
N TYR A 30 0.50 4.57 -14.36
CA TYR A 30 1.44 3.91 -13.46
C TYR A 30 2.07 4.85 -12.42
N GLU A 31 2.31 6.11 -12.76
CA GLU A 31 2.80 7.11 -11.79
C GLU A 31 1.80 7.31 -10.64
N ASP A 32 0.52 7.50 -10.98
CA ASP A 32 -0.55 7.65 -9.98
C ASP A 32 -0.71 6.36 -9.16
N ALA A 33 -0.68 5.20 -9.81
CA ALA A 33 -0.79 3.91 -9.13
C ALA A 33 0.35 3.70 -8.12
N ILE A 34 1.60 4.03 -8.49
CA ILE A 34 2.76 3.96 -7.59
C ILE A 34 2.55 4.83 -6.35
N ILE A 35 2.09 6.07 -6.54
CA ILE A 35 1.83 7.00 -5.43
C ILE A 35 0.75 6.42 -4.50
N LYS A 36 -0.36 5.92 -5.04
CA LYS A 36 -1.48 5.39 -4.25
C LYS A 36 -1.14 4.09 -3.52
N TYR A 37 -0.42 3.17 -4.15
CA TYR A 37 0.11 1.98 -3.46
C TYR A 37 1.08 2.39 -2.35
N GLY A 38 1.93 3.40 -2.57
CA GLY A 38 2.84 3.94 -1.57
C GLY A 38 2.12 4.50 -0.34
N ASP A 39 1.10 5.33 -0.57
CA ASP A 39 0.25 5.88 0.50
C ASP A 39 -0.43 4.76 1.31
N SER A 40 -0.99 3.75 0.62
CA SER A 40 -1.59 2.58 1.27
C SER A 40 -0.56 1.83 2.13
N CYS A 41 0.63 1.56 1.60
CA CYS A 41 1.72 0.90 2.33
C CYS A 41 2.14 1.67 3.58
N ALA A 42 2.19 3.00 3.50
CA ALA A 42 2.51 3.85 4.64
C ALA A 42 1.46 3.74 5.75
N LEU A 43 0.17 3.77 5.38
CA LEU A 43 -0.97 3.63 6.30
C LEU A 43 -1.01 2.25 6.95
N LEU A 44 -0.84 1.17 6.17
CA LEU A 44 -0.74 -0.20 6.69
C LEU A 44 0.41 -0.34 7.69
N GLY A 45 1.56 0.29 7.41
CA GLY A 45 2.67 0.37 8.34
C GLY A 45 2.32 1.10 9.65
N GLN A 46 1.41 2.08 9.63
CA GLN A 46 0.91 2.73 10.85
C GLN A 46 -0.05 1.82 11.62
N VAL A 47 -0.95 1.12 10.93
CA VAL A 47 -1.86 0.14 11.52
C VAL A 47 -1.08 -0.94 12.26
N MET A 48 0.03 -1.43 11.69
CA MET A 48 0.90 -2.43 12.33
C MET A 48 1.60 -1.96 13.60
N ARG A 49 1.78 -0.65 13.79
CA ARG A 49 2.33 -0.08 15.04
C ARG A 49 1.28 0.02 16.15
N THR A 50 0.01 -0.20 15.84
CA THR A 50 -1.04 -0.29 16.85
C THR A 50 -1.04 -1.68 17.50
N HIS A 51 -1.76 -1.84 18.61
CA HIS A 51 -1.91 -3.15 19.23
C HIS A 51 -2.76 -4.06 18.33
N LEU A 52 -2.13 -5.11 17.80
CA LEU A 52 -2.72 -6.13 16.95
C LEU A 52 -2.24 -7.50 17.40
N GLU A 53 -3.09 -8.50 17.18
CA GLU A 53 -2.68 -9.89 17.29
C GLU A 53 -1.68 -10.23 16.16
N GLU A 54 -0.81 -11.21 16.40
CA GLU A 54 0.23 -11.58 15.44
C GLU A 54 -0.34 -12.08 14.10
N ASP A 55 -1.51 -12.72 14.13
CA ASP A 55 -2.20 -13.15 12.90
C ASP A 55 -2.65 -11.96 12.04
N ASP A 56 -3.21 -10.92 12.67
CA ASP A 56 -3.62 -9.70 11.96
C ASP A 56 -2.42 -8.93 11.41
N LYS A 57 -1.31 -8.87 12.15
CA LYS A 57 -0.06 -8.28 11.65
C LYS A 57 0.45 -9.00 10.41
N ARG A 58 0.42 -10.34 10.40
CA ARG A 58 0.84 -11.15 9.24
C ARG A 58 -0.05 -10.91 8.02
N LYS A 59 -1.37 -10.81 8.20
CA LYS A 59 -2.30 -10.49 7.11
C LYS A 59 -2.00 -9.11 6.52
N ILE A 60 -1.82 -8.10 7.38
CA ILE A 60 -1.50 -6.74 6.93
C ILE A 60 -0.15 -6.69 6.21
N GLU A 61 0.87 -7.38 6.73
CA GLU A 61 2.19 -7.41 6.08
C GLU A 61 2.15 -8.14 4.73
N ALA A 62 1.34 -9.19 4.58
CA ALA A 62 1.16 -9.87 3.31
C ALA A 62 0.53 -8.95 2.25
N VAL A 63 -0.49 -8.16 2.63
CA VAL A 63 -1.12 -7.16 1.76
C VAL A 63 -0.09 -6.08 1.37
N ARG A 64 0.62 -5.53 2.37
CA ARG A 64 1.66 -4.52 2.15
C ARG A 64 2.77 -5.02 1.23
N THR A 65 3.25 -6.25 1.43
CA THR A 65 4.28 -6.87 0.59
C THR A 65 3.82 -7.00 -0.86
N THR A 66 2.55 -7.35 -1.07
CA THR A 66 1.95 -7.43 -2.41
C THR A 66 1.97 -6.08 -3.12
N TYR A 67 1.59 -5.00 -2.42
CA TYR A 67 1.60 -3.65 -2.98
C TYR A 67 3.01 -3.11 -3.22
N VAL A 68 3.95 -3.34 -2.29
CA VAL A 68 5.36 -2.97 -2.48
C VAL A 68 5.96 -3.66 -3.71
N ARG A 69 5.70 -4.95 -3.88
CA ARG A 69 6.14 -5.67 -5.08
C ARG A 69 5.56 -5.05 -6.35
N ARG A 70 4.26 -4.73 -6.34
CA ARG A 70 3.62 -4.11 -7.50
C ARG A 70 4.21 -2.74 -7.82
N ILE A 71 4.54 -1.93 -6.81
CA ILE A 71 5.24 -0.64 -7.02
C ILE A 71 6.54 -0.85 -7.79
N TYR A 72 7.38 -1.81 -7.39
CA TYR A 72 8.63 -2.10 -8.10
C TYR A 72 8.38 -2.54 -9.55
N GLU A 73 7.39 -3.40 -9.78
CA GLU A 73 6.99 -3.81 -11.14
C GLU A 73 6.50 -2.62 -11.97
N LEU A 74 5.78 -1.67 -11.37
CA LEU A 74 5.27 -0.47 -12.06
C LEU A 74 6.39 0.54 -12.38
N GLN A 75 7.41 0.64 -11.52
CA GLN A 75 8.56 1.52 -11.73
C GLN A 75 9.31 1.19 -13.02
N ASP A 76 9.35 -0.09 -13.43
CA ASP A 76 9.95 -0.51 -14.70
C ASP A 76 9.25 0.09 -15.94
N TYR A 77 7.96 0.42 -15.85
CA TYR A 77 7.20 1.05 -16.94
C TYR A 77 7.36 2.57 -16.97
N VAL A 78 7.49 3.20 -15.81
CA VAL A 78 7.64 4.67 -15.68
C VAL A 78 9.08 5.10 -15.96
N THR A 79 10.05 4.33 -15.48
CA THR A 79 11.48 4.61 -15.66
C THR A 79 12.18 3.38 -16.23
N PRO A 80 12.01 3.09 -17.53
CA PRO A 80 12.70 1.97 -18.15
C PRO A 80 14.21 2.22 -18.06
N ASN A 81 14.94 1.40 -17.30
CA ASN A 81 16.43 1.27 -17.19
C ASN A 81 17.14 1.56 -15.84
N MET A 82 16.48 1.58 -14.67
CA MET A 82 17.26 1.69 -13.40
C MET A 82 17.89 0.38 -12.89
N HIS A 83 17.58 -0.80 -13.44
CA HIS A 83 18.13 -2.10 -12.99
C HIS A 83 19.40 -2.57 -13.73
N LYS A 84 20.12 -1.70 -14.44
CA LYS A 84 21.42 -2.01 -15.07
C LYS A 84 22.53 -1.04 -14.62
N LEU A 85 22.91 -1.09 -13.35
CA LEU A 85 24.21 -0.61 -12.85
C LEU A 85 24.73 -1.56 -11.77
#